data_AF-A0A919LEY1-F1
#
_entry.id   AF-A0A919LEY1-F1
#
_cell.length_a   1.000
_cell.length_b   1.000
_cell.length_c   1.000
_cell.angle_alpha   90.00
_cell.angle_beta   90.00
_cell.angle_gamma   90.00
#
_symmetry.space_group_name_H-M   'P 1'
#
loop_
_entity.id
_entity.type
_entity.pdbx_description
1 polymer ?
#
loop_
_entity_poly.entity_id
_entity_poly.type
_entity_poly.pdbx_seq_one_letter_code
_entity_poly.pdbx_strand_id
1 'polypeptide(L)'
;MNRQDGQQDGGDPADGSGADGSGADGPGADGSGTDGPGADGRAAERRPQDGPPDGARGASLPTPATTFAYSTADRERRRGVRRMKATATGLLLFVAVVYVLAKWAQNSGAGAWAGYLAAACEAGMVGALADWFAVTALFRHPLGLPIPHTAIIPTKKDQLGVSLGEFVGENFLSSEVVRSRLRAVGISGRLGGWLARPEHADRVTAELATALRGALTVLRDSDVQAVVGEAITRRAEAQEIAPGIGKLLERIVADRGHTRVVDLVVTRAHDWLVLHGDSVVDAVQGGAPGWTPRFVDRRVGERVYRELLRFVTEMRDMPEHPARGALDRFLRDFASDLQADTETRARVERLKGEVLARSEVQDLIASAWGAVRGMIVAAAEDERSELRLRVRASLLSLGSRMTADARLRGKVDGWVEGAAVYVVSTYQREITALITDTVAGWDPDQTTRKIEAHIGRDLQFIRINGTVVGSLAGLAIYTVSRAVGA
;
A
#
# COMPACT_ATOMS: atom_id res chain seq x y z
N MET A 1 -28.26 28.45 32.45
CA MET A 1 -28.95 27.94 33.65
C MET A 1 -28.38 26.54 33.92
N ASN A 2 -27.27 26.45 34.65
CA ASN A 2 -27.19 26.09 36.09
C ASN A 2 -27.64 24.64 36.35
N ARG A 3 -26.88 23.71 36.95
CA ARG A 3 -25.79 23.72 37.97
C ARG A 3 -24.87 22.48 37.75
N GLN A 4 -23.55 22.46 38.02
CA GLN A 4 -22.84 22.51 39.34
C GLN A 4 -23.24 21.32 40.25
N ASP A 5 -22.38 20.49 40.87
CA ASP A 5 -21.06 20.60 41.54
C ASP A 5 -20.38 19.19 41.55
N GLY A 6 -19.12 18.90 41.91
CA GLY A 6 -17.98 19.58 42.55
C GLY A 6 -16.81 18.56 42.65
N GLN A 7 -15.53 18.94 42.44
CA GLN A 7 -14.55 19.43 43.44
C GLN A 7 -13.81 18.27 44.18
N GLN A 8 -12.60 17.89 43.74
CA GLN A 8 -11.23 18.14 44.30
C GLN A 8 -10.81 17.32 45.54
N ASP A 9 -9.62 16.73 45.44
CA ASP A 9 -8.45 16.79 46.37
C ASP A 9 -7.56 15.57 46.05
N GLY A 10 -6.23 15.61 45.91
CA GLY A 10 -5.21 16.45 46.49
C GLY A 10 -4.19 15.51 47.19
N GLY A 11 -2.89 15.62 46.91
CA GLY A 11 -1.84 15.05 47.76
C GLY A 11 -0.75 14.24 47.07
N ASP A 12 0.35 14.91 46.75
CA ASP A 12 1.72 14.37 46.78
C ASP A 12 2.30 14.77 48.16
N PRO A 13 3.17 13.96 48.80
CA PRO A 13 4.57 14.38 48.85
C PRO A 13 5.64 13.27 48.93
N ALA A 14 6.77 13.59 48.29
CA ALA A 14 8.19 13.43 48.65
C ALA A 14 8.65 12.57 49.87
N ASP A 15 9.76 11.83 49.64
CA ASP A 15 11.12 12.03 50.25
C ASP A 15 11.80 10.78 50.86
N GLY A 16 13.15 10.75 50.80
CA GLY A 16 14.05 9.86 51.54
C GLY A 16 14.78 8.80 50.68
N SER A 17 16.02 8.97 50.19
CA SER A 17 17.34 9.23 50.81
C SER A 17 18.10 7.96 51.28
N GLY A 18 19.42 7.98 51.02
CA GLY A 18 20.45 7.09 51.60
C GLY A 18 20.91 5.94 50.72
N ALA A 19 22.18 5.56 50.58
CA ALA A 19 23.52 6.12 50.74
C ALA A 19 24.50 4.92 50.66
N ASP A 20 25.65 5.12 50.03
CA ASP A 20 26.98 4.55 50.29
C ASP A 20 27.22 3.03 50.49
N GLY A 21 28.29 2.55 49.87
CA GLY A 21 28.91 1.25 50.19
C GLY A 21 30.05 0.86 49.26
N SER A 22 31.25 1.34 49.58
CA SER A 22 32.54 1.14 48.91
C SER A 22 33.12 -0.28 48.93
N GLY A 23 33.96 -0.58 47.93
CA GLY A 23 35.16 -1.46 47.99
C GLY A 23 34.91 -2.97 48.09
N ALA A 24 35.81 -3.87 47.72
CA ALA A 24 37.11 -3.88 47.04
C ALA A 24 37.42 -5.36 46.71
N ASP A 25 38.53 -5.59 46.00
CA ASP A 25 39.31 -6.84 45.92
C ASP A 25 38.92 -7.96 44.92
N GLY A 26 39.88 -8.27 44.04
CA GLY A 26 40.01 -9.56 43.33
C GLY A 26 40.56 -10.65 44.27
N PRO A 27 41.25 -11.73 43.80
CA PRO A 27 41.88 -11.96 42.49
C PRO A 27 41.78 -13.42 41.95
N GLY A 28 42.54 -13.73 40.88
CA GLY A 28 43.15 -15.05 40.59
C GLY A 28 42.32 -16.01 39.73
N ALA A 29 42.71 -16.41 38.50
CA ALA A 29 43.91 -17.10 38.00
C ALA A 29 43.87 -18.63 38.10
N ASP A 30 44.50 -19.27 37.11
CA ASP A 30 44.79 -20.70 36.88
C ASP A 30 43.76 -21.48 36.03
N GLY A 31 44.13 -22.26 35.02
CA GLY A 31 45.45 -22.68 34.53
C GLY A 31 45.37 -24.05 33.83
N SER A 32 46.34 -24.31 32.95
CA SER A 32 46.73 -25.61 32.31
C SER A 32 45.82 -26.16 31.18
N GLY A 33 46.32 -26.80 30.12
CA GLY A 33 47.67 -27.19 29.67
C GLY A 33 47.52 -27.96 28.33
N THR A 34 48.29 -27.60 27.29
CA THR A 34 49.45 -28.35 26.73
C THR A 34 49.12 -29.52 25.79
N ASP A 35 49.57 -29.41 24.52
CA ASP A 35 50.37 -30.44 23.82
C ASP A 35 50.99 -29.85 22.53
N GLY A 36 52.30 -30.08 22.30
CA GLY A 36 53.10 -29.62 21.14
C GLY A 36 53.15 -30.64 19.98
N PRO A 37 54.24 -30.76 19.17
CA PRO A 37 55.43 -29.88 18.98
C PRO A 37 55.93 -29.70 17.50
N GLY A 38 56.92 -28.80 17.31
CA GLY A 38 58.02 -28.84 16.31
C GLY A 38 57.74 -28.35 14.87
N ALA A 39 58.68 -27.78 14.10
CA ALA A 39 60.04 -27.27 14.28
C ALA A 39 60.43 -26.40 13.05
N ASP A 40 61.37 -25.48 13.26
CA ASP A 40 62.37 -24.87 12.35
C ASP A 40 61.99 -23.99 11.15
N GLY A 41 62.65 -22.81 11.10
CA GLY A 41 62.95 -22.10 9.85
C GLY A 41 62.99 -20.57 9.94
N ARG A 42 64.16 -19.99 10.21
CA ARG A 42 64.44 -18.54 10.12
C ARG A 42 64.23 -18.01 8.68
N ALA A 43 63.56 -16.88 8.52
CA ALA A 43 63.88 -15.88 7.49
C ALA A 43 63.14 -14.55 7.71
N ALA A 44 63.81 -13.46 7.32
CA ALA A 44 63.52 -12.07 7.61
C ALA A 44 62.32 -11.46 6.87
N GLU A 45 61.62 -10.56 7.57
CA GLU A 45 61.32 -9.18 7.14
C GLU A 45 60.83 -8.95 5.69
N ARG A 46 59.50 -8.78 5.55
CA ARG A 46 58.83 -7.83 4.64
C ARG A 46 57.31 -7.87 4.87
N ARG A 47 56.73 -6.75 5.30
CA ARG A 47 55.27 -6.52 5.33
C ARG A 47 54.74 -6.35 3.90
N PRO A 48 53.66 -7.02 3.47
CA PRO A 48 52.86 -6.56 2.34
C PRO A 48 51.71 -5.67 2.83
N GLN A 49 51.69 -4.43 2.34
CA GLN A 49 50.46 -3.67 2.17
C GLN A 49 49.73 -4.30 0.99
N ASP A 50 48.50 -4.77 1.20
CA ASP A 50 47.52 -4.95 0.12
C ASP A 50 46.13 -4.65 0.68
N GLY A 51 45.61 -3.48 0.28
CA GLY A 51 44.22 -3.11 0.48
C GLY A 51 43.30 -3.89 -0.48
N PRO A 52 41.99 -3.98 -0.16
CA PRO A 52 41.04 -4.71 -0.99
C PRO A 52 40.85 -4.03 -2.36
N PRO A 53 40.58 -4.82 -3.42
CA PRO A 53 40.53 -4.32 -4.79
C PRO A 53 39.38 -3.33 -5.02
N ASP A 54 39.77 -2.15 -5.53
CA ASP A 54 38.92 -1.07 -5.98
C ASP A 54 38.15 -1.53 -7.24
N GLY A 55 36.89 -1.93 -7.05
CA GLY A 55 36.13 -2.60 -8.10
C GLY A 55 34.63 -2.70 -7.86
N ALA A 56 34.03 -1.75 -7.14
CA ALA A 56 32.58 -1.60 -7.06
C ALA A 56 32.22 -0.15 -6.69
N ARG A 57 32.61 0.81 -7.53
CA ARG A 57 31.88 2.07 -7.58
C ARG A 57 30.47 1.71 -8.00
N GLY A 58 29.52 1.85 -7.07
CA GLY A 58 28.11 1.75 -7.37
C GLY A 58 27.84 2.55 -8.64
N ALA A 59 27.54 1.84 -9.72
CA ALA A 59 26.90 2.44 -10.87
C ALA A 59 25.56 2.92 -10.33
N SER A 60 25.50 4.20 -9.95
CA SER A 60 24.25 4.93 -9.99
C SER A 60 23.74 4.71 -11.40
N LEU A 61 22.76 3.81 -11.54
CA LEU A 61 21.98 3.70 -12.75
C LEU A 61 21.60 5.14 -13.11
N PRO A 62 21.96 5.65 -14.30
CA PRO A 62 21.53 6.97 -14.68
C PRO A 62 20.01 6.93 -14.65
N THR A 63 19.40 7.60 -13.66
CA THR A 63 17.99 7.95 -13.69
C THR A 63 17.75 8.46 -15.10
N PRO A 64 16.81 7.91 -15.87
CA PRO A 64 16.57 8.40 -17.21
C PRO A 64 16.18 9.87 -17.05
N ALA A 65 17.13 10.77 -17.28
CA ALA A 65 16.87 12.18 -17.42
C ALA A 65 15.83 12.23 -18.52
N THR A 66 14.58 12.53 -18.14
CA THR A 66 13.43 12.60 -19.02
C THR A 66 13.83 13.56 -20.11
N THR A 67 14.31 13.00 -21.22
CA THR A 67 14.97 13.78 -22.24
C THR A 67 13.82 14.52 -22.90
N PHE A 68 13.74 15.82 -22.66
CA PHE A 68 12.81 16.73 -23.32
C PHE A 68 13.11 16.71 -24.82
N ALA A 69 12.67 15.66 -25.52
CA ALA A 69 12.87 15.50 -26.94
C ALA A 69 12.06 16.57 -27.67
N TYR A 70 12.74 17.38 -28.48
CA TYR A 70 12.11 18.39 -29.31
C TYR A 70 11.27 17.71 -30.39
N SER A 71 9.96 17.90 -30.35
CA SER A 71 9.06 17.43 -31.41
C SER A 71 9.23 18.27 -32.69
N THR A 72 8.75 17.76 -33.82
CA THR A 72 8.66 18.52 -35.07
C THR A 72 7.85 19.81 -34.90
N ALA A 73 6.77 19.76 -34.11
CA ALA A 73 5.95 20.91 -33.76
C ALA A 73 6.73 21.99 -32.99
N ASP A 74 7.66 21.61 -32.10
CA ASP A 74 8.48 22.56 -31.35
C ASP A 74 9.43 23.36 -32.28
N ARG A 75 9.92 22.72 -33.36
CA ARG A 75 10.79 23.38 -34.35
C ARG A 75 10.03 24.40 -35.18
N GLU A 76 8.80 24.09 -35.59
CA GLU A 76 7.94 25.02 -36.33
C GLU A 76 7.58 26.25 -35.49
N ARG A 77 7.22 26.05 -34.21
CA ARG A 77 6.94 27.15 -33.28
C ARG A 77 8.15 28.07 -33.11
N ARG A 78 9.35 27.51 -32.95
CA ARG A 78 10.59 28.29 -32.89
C ARG A 78 10.84 29.13 -34.15
N ARG A 79 10.53 28.61 -35.35
CA ARG A 79 10.60 29.39 -36.60
C ARG A 79 9.60 30.55 -36.59
N GLY A 80 8.39 30.32 -36.09
CA GLY A 80 7.37 31.36 -35.90
C GLY A 80 7.85 32.49 -34.98
N VAL A 81 8.43 32.15 -33.83
CA VAL A 81 9.00 33.13 -32.89
C VAL A 81 10.13 33.93 -33.54
N ARG A 82 11.04 33.29 -34.29
CA ARG A 82 12.15 33.98 -34.98
C ARG A 82 11.65 34.99 -36.02
N ARG A 83 10.64 34.62 -36.82
CA ARG A 83 10.04 35.54 -37.79
C ARG A 83 9.43 36.75 -37.09
N MET A 84 8.65 36.52 -36.04
CA MET A 84 8.01 37.62 -35.32
C MET A 84 9.03 38.54 -34.62
N LYS A 85 10.10 37.99 -34.04
CA LYS A 85 11.22 38.78 -33.51
C LYS A 85 11.86 39.65 -34.59
N ALA A 86 12.02 39.12 -35.81
CA ALA A 86 12.55 39.90 -36.93
C ALA A 86 11.58 41.03 -37.32
N THR A 87 10.28 40.77 -37.38
CA THR A 87 9.27 41.80 -37.68
C THR A 87 9.25 42.91 -36.64
N ALA A 88 9.23 42.57 -35.36
CA ALA A 88 9.22 43.55 -34.27
C ALA A 88 10.52 44.38 -34.21
N THR A 89 11.67 43.75 -34.49
CA THR A 89 12.96 44.47 -34.57
C THR A 89 13.04 45.33 -35.83
N GLY A 90 12.48 44.88 -36.95
CA GLY A 90 12.36 45.66 -38.17
C GLY A 90 11.48 46.89 -38.00
N LEU A 91 10.36 46.77 -37.27
CA LEU A 91 9.50 47.91 -36.93
C LEU A 91 10.24 48.94 -36.06
N LEU A 92 11.00 48.50 -35.05
CA LEU A 92 11.83 49.39 -34.23
C LEU A 92 12.86 50.15 -35.09
N LEU A 93 13.56 49.44 -35.97
CA LEU A 93 14.54 50.04 -36.86
C LEU A 93 13.88 51.05 -37.81
N PHE A 94 12.70 50.71 -38.34
CA PHE A 94 11.91 51.60 -39.18
C PHE A 94 11.56 52.90 -38.43
N VAL A 95 11.02 52.81 -37.20
CA VAL A 95 10.70 53.99 -36.39
C VAL A 95 11.95 54.81 -36.05
N ALA A 96 13.08 54.16 -35.78
CA ALA A 96 14.35 54.86 -35.56
C ALA A 96 14.84 55.63 -36.81
N VAL A 97 14.71 55.04 -38.00
CA VAL A 97 15.04 55.72 -39.26
C VAL A 97 14.10 56.90 -39.50
N VAL A 98 12.79 56.73 -39.30
CA VAL A 98 11.81 57.81 -39.43
C VAL A 98 12.09 58.93 -38.43
N TYR A 99 12.48 58.60 -37.19
CA TYR A 99 12.90 59.59 -36.20
C TYR A 99 14.09 60.43 -36.68
N VAL A 100 15.16 59.78 -37.17
CA VAL A 100 16.35 60.48 -37.67
C VAL A 100 16.00 61.38 -38.85
N LEU A 101 15.20 60.89 -39.80
CA LEU A 101 14.74 61.69 -40.95
C LEU A 101 13.85 62.86 -40.52
N ALA A 102 12.95 62.67 -39.54
CA ALA A 102 12.10 63.72 -39.01
C ALA A 102 12.92 64.80 -38.30
N LYS A 103 13.93 64.42 -37.49
CA LYS A 103 14.85 65.36 -36.85
C LYS A 103 15.71 66.11 -37.87
N TRP A 104 16.19 65.43 -38.91
CA TRP A 104 16.93 66.07 -39.99
C TRP A 104 16.06 67.09 -40.74
N ALA A 105 14.83 66.72 -41.12
CA ALA A 105 13.89 67.60 -41.78
C ALA A 105 13.53 68.82 -40.91
N GLN A 106 13.32 68.62 -39.61
CA GLN A 106 13.09 69.70 -38.65
C GLN A 106 14.27 70.69 -38.62
N ASN A 107 15.52 70.21 -38.64
CA ASN A 107 16.71 71.06 -38.68
C ASN A 107 16.92 71.76 -40.04
N SER A 108 16.46 71.16 -41.14
CA SER A 108 16.49 71.76 -42.49
C SER A 108 15.35 72.75 -42.75
N GLY A 109 14.50 73.04 -41.76
CA GLY A 109 13.41 74.01 -41.88
C GLY A 109 12.11 73.44 -42.46
N ALA A 110 11.96 72.11 -42.55
CA ALA A 110 10.67 71.50 -42.86
C ALA A 110 9.68 71.82 -41.72
N GLY A 111 8.47 72.25 -42.07
CA GLY A 111 7.50 72.87 -41.17
C GLY A 111 7.10 72.04 -39.93
N ALA A 112 6.21 72.61 -39.12
CA ALA A 112 5.85 72.13 -37.78
C ALA A 112 5.51 70.63 -37.66
N TRP A 113 5.02 70.00 -38.73
CA TRP A 113 4.68 68.56 -38.77
C TRP A 113 5.87 67.64 -38.46
N ALA A 114 7.11 68.06 -38.76
CA ALA A 114 8.31 67.27 -38.51
C ALA A 114 8.54 67.05 -37.00
N GLY A 115 8.18 68.03 -36.16
CA GLY A 115 8.26 67.92 -34.70
C GLY A 115 7.27 66.91 -34.11
N TYR A 116 6.03 66.88 -34.62
CA TYR A 116 5.01 65.90 -34.22
C TYR A 116 5.45 64.47 -34.56
N LEU A 117 6.02 64.28 -35.76
CA LEU A 117 6.50 62.98 -36.20
C LEU A 117 7.73 62.53 -35.40
N ALA A 118 8.67 63.44 -35.11
CA ALA A 118 9.84 63.14 -34.29
C ALA A 118 9.43 62.72 -32.87
N ALA A 119 8.53 63.45 -32.22
CA ALA A 119 8.05 63.11 -30.87
C ALA A 119 7.29 61.77 -30.83
N ALA A 120 6.46 61.50 -31.84
CA ALA A 120 5.81 60.20 -31.99
C ALA A 120 6.83 59.06 -32.19
N CYS A 121 7.85 59.25 -33.02
CA CYS A 121 8.84 58.20 -33.25
C CYS A 121 9.76 58.00 -32.03
N GLU A 122 10.13 59.07 -31.32
CA GLU A 122 10.92 59.01 -30.10
C GLU A 122 10.19 58.21 -29.01
N ALA A 123 8.94 58.57 -28.72
CA ALA A 123 8.14 57.87 -27.71
C ALA A 123 7.82 56.42 -28.12
N GLY A 124 7.55 56.16 -29.40
CA GLY A 124 7.35 54.80 -29.92
C GLY A 124 8.59 53.93 -29.79
N MET A 125 9.78 54.48 -30.08
CA MET A 125 11.06 53.79 -29.91
C MET A 125 11.34 53.49 -28.43
N VAL A 126 11.07 54.43 -27.52
CA VAL A 126 11.21 54.22 -26.07
C VAL A 126 10.25 53.12 -25.59
N GLY A 127 8.98 53.15 -26.00
CA GLY A 127 8.00 52.11 -25.64
C GLY A 127 8.42 50.72 -26.11
N ALA A 128 8.87 50.62 -27.37
CA ALA A 128 9.36 49.37 -27.94
C ALA A 128 10.66 48.83 -27.29
N LEU A 129 11.52 49.72 -26.77
CA LEU A 129 12.72 49.35 -26.01
C LEU A 129 12.38 48.90 -24.59
N ALA A 130 11.46 49.58 -23.92
CA ALA A 130 10.99 49.22 -22.58
C ALA A 130 10.35 47.81 -22.58
N ASP A 131 9.46 47.54 -23.52
CA ASP A 131 8.85 46.22 -23.67
C ASP A 131 9.87 45.15 -24.06
N TRP A 132 10.86 45.49 -24.90
CA TRP A 132 11.97 44.57 -25.20
C TRP A 132 12.73 44.19 -23.94
N PHE A 133 13.03 45.16 -23.08
CA PHE A 133 13.72 44.91 -21.81
C PHE A 133 12.88 44.01 -20.90
N ALA A 134 11.60 44.32 -20.71
CA ALA A 134 10.70 43.53 -19.84
C ALA A 134 10.53 42.09 -20.33
N VAL A 135 10.27 41.88 -21.63
CA VAL A 135 10.11 40.55 -22.21
C VAL A 135 11.42 39.77 -22.13
N THR A 136 12.57 40.42 -22.41
CA THR A 136 13.87 39.75 -22.31
C THR A 136 14.16 39.35 -20.86
N ALA A 137 13.93 40.25 -19.90
CA ALA A 137 14.09 40.02 -18.47
C ALA A 137 13.21 38.88 -17.92
N LEU A 138 12.11 38.53 -18.58
CA LEU A 138 11.30 37.38 -18.19
C LEU A 138 12.02 36.05 -18.45
N PHE A 139 12.76 35.94 -19.56
CA PHE A 139 13.39 34.68 -19.99
C PHE A 139 14.91 34.63 -19.78
N ARG A 140 15.61 35.76 -19.84
CA ARG A 140 17.08 35.82 -19.87
C ARG A 140 17.59 37.13 -19.25
N HIS A 141 18.89 37.19 -19.03
CA HIS A 141 19.57 38.44 -18.69
C HIS A 141 19.67 39.36 -19.93
N PRO A 142 19.13 40.59 -19.88
CA PRO A 142 19.25 41.53 -20.99
C PRO A 142 20.71 41.88 -21.22
N LEU A 143 21.15 41.86 -22.49
CA LEU A 143 22.56 42.04 -22.89
C LEU A 143 23.56 41.05 -22.25
N GLY A 144 23.08 39.99 -21.59
CA GLY A 144 23.92 39.04 -20.85
C GLY A 144 24.43 39.56 -19.50
N LEU A 145 23.95 40.72 -19.04
CA LEU A 145 24.39 41.31 -17.77
C LEU A 145 23.50 40.80 -16.62
N PRO A 146 24.08 40.31 -15.50
CA PRO A 146 23.34 39.79 -14.36
C PRO A 146 22.74 40.94 -13.54
N ILE A 147 21.69 41.57 -14.08
CA ILE A 147 20.92 42.60 -13.39
C ILE A 147 19.98 41.90 -12.38
N PRO A 148 19.89 42.37 -11.12
CA PRO A 148 18.94 41.81 -10.15
C PRO A 148 17.50 41.84 -10.68
N HIS A 149 16.70 40.82 -10.36
CA HIS A 149 15.31 40.67 -10.81
C HIS A 149 15.11 40.48 -12.33
N THR A 150 16.10 39.94 -13.04
CA THR A 150 15.97 39.48 -14.44
C THR A 150 16.11 37.97 -14.54
N ALA A 151 15.81 37.40 -15.72
CA ALA A 151 15.64 35.96 -15.92
C ALA A 151 14.61 35.33 -14.95
N ILE A 152 13.45 35.97 -14.80
CA ILE A 152 12.45 35.63 -13.78
C ILE A 152 12.00 34.16 -13.87
N ILE A 153 11.69 33.65 -15.07
CA ILE A 153 11.22 32.27 -15.26
C ILE A 153 12.26 31.23 -14.82
N PRO A 154 13.51 31.25 -15.31
CA PRO A 154 14.49 30.27 -14.87
C PRO A 154 14.82 30.38 -13.38
N THR A 155 14.92 31.60 -12.83
CA THR A 155 15.22 31.81 -11.41
C THR A 155 14.07 31.39 -10.48
N LYS A 156 12.81 31.51 -10.92
CA LYS A 156 11.62 31.12 -10.14
C LYS A 156 11.02 29.77 -10.53
N LYS A 157 11.72 28.95 -11.32
CA LYS A 157 11.23 27.65 -11.81
C LYS A 157 10.64 26.79 -10.68
N ASP A 158 11.37 26.68 -9.57
CA ASP A 158 10.97 25.78 -8.48
C ASP A 158 9.75 26.33 -7.74
N GLN A 159 9.67 27.65 -7.54
CA GLN A 159 8.48 28.31 -6.97
C GLN A 159 7.25 28.09 -7.86
N LEU A 160 7.41 28.18 -9.18
CA LEU A 160 6.34 27.88 -10.14
C LEU A 160 5.94 26.40 -10.09
N GLY A 161 6.89 25.50 -9.86
CA GLY A 161 6.63 24.07 -9.66
C GLY A 161 5.76 23.80 -8.43
N VAL A 162 6.11 24.41 -7.29
CA VAL A 162 5.34 24.32 -6.04
C VAL A 162 3.92 24.85 -6.25
N SER A 163 3.78 26.07 -6.78
CA SER A 163 2.45 26.66 -7.02
C SER A 163 1.63 25.87 -8.04
N LEU A 164 2.26 25.26 -9.05
CA LEU A 164 1.56 24.38 -9.99
C LEU A 164 1.09 23.09 -9.30
N GLY A 165 1.91 22.50 -8.44
CA GLY A 165 1.55 21.33 -7.65
C GLY A 165 0.37 21.60 -6.69
N GLU A 166 0.42 22.73 -5.98
CA GLU A 166 -0.68 23.20 -5.11
C GLU A 166 -1.95 23.44 -5.92
N PHE A 167 -1.84 24.16 -7.04
CA PHE A 167 -2.97 24.43 -7.92
C PHE A 167 -3.62 23.14 -8.44
N VAL A 168 -2.82 22.15 -8.87
CA VAL A 168 -3.34 20.85 -9.31
C VAL A 168 -3.99 20.10 -8.16
N GLY A 169 -3.36 20.09 -6.98
CA GLY A 169 -3.91 19.49 -5.78
C GLY A 169 -5.27 20.06 -5.40
N GLU A 170 -5.40 21.38 -5.32
CA GLU A 170 -6.62 22.03 -4.86
C GLU A 170 -7.73 22.01 -5.92
N ASN A 171 -7.39 22.23 -7.19
CA ASN A 171 -8.39 22.45 -8.24
C ASN A 171 -8.79 21.18 -9.00
N PHE A 172 -7.88 20.20 -9.11
CA PHE A 172 -8.12 18.98 -9.89
C PHE A 172 -8.24 17.73 -9.02
N LEU A 173 -7.60 17.71 -7.84
CA LEU A 173 -7.63 16.59 -6.90
C LEU A 173 -8.57 16.83 -5.71
N SER A 174 -9.52 17.77 -5.82
CA SER A 174 -10.54 17.89 -4.78
C SER A 174 -11.57 16.76 -4.85
N SER A 175 -11.97 16.25 -3.69
CA SER A 175 -12.95 15.17 -3.56
C SER A 175 -14.25 15.45 -4.33
N GLU A 176 -14.67 16.72 -4.38
CA GLU A 176 -15.89 17.15 -5.06
C GLU A 176 -15.74 17.19 -6.59
N VAL A 177 -14.60 17.66 -7.10
CA VAL A 177 -14.30 17.63 -8.54
C VAL A 177 -14.18 16.18 -9.02
N VAL A 178 -13.49 15.33 -8.27
CA VAL A 178 -13.36 13.90 -8.61
C VAL A 178 -14.73 13.22 -8.61
N ARG A 179 -15.53 13.40 -7.56
CA ARG A 179 -16.88 12.82 -7.48
C ARG A 179 -17.78 13.28 -8.62
N SER A 180 -17.83 14.58 -8.88
CA SER A 180 -18.67 15.14 -9.96
C SER A 180 -18.24 14.63 -11.34
N ARG A 181 -16.93 14.50 -11.60
CA ARG A 181 -16.40 13.95 -12.85
C ARG A 181 -16.71 12.45 -12.99
N LEU A 182 -16.56 11.65 -11.94
CA LEU A 182 -16.89 10.21 -11.98
C LEU A 182 -18.38 10.00 -12.29
N ARG A 183 -19.27 10.81 -11.68
CA ARG A 183 -20.71 10.79 -11.96
C ARG A 183 -21.03 11.15 -13.41
N ALA A 184 -20.43 12.21 -13.93
CA ALA A 184 -20.66 12.65 -15.30
C ALA A 184 -20.21 11.61 -16.35
N VAL A 185 -19.18 10.82 -16.03
CA VAL A 185 -18.66 9.78 -16.92
C VAL A 185 -19.53 8.51 -16.90
N GLY A 186 -20.26 8.23 -15.81
CA GLY A 186 -21.13 7.06 -15.71
C GLY A 186 -20.37 5.74 -15.84
N ILE A 187 -19.32 5.59 -15.02
CA ILE A 187 -18.34 4.50 -15.12
C ILE A 187 -19.01 3.13 -14.99
N SER A 188 -19.94 2.95 -14.06
CA SER A 188 -20.65 1.67 -13.90
C SER A 188 -21.37 1.22 -15.16
N GLY A 189 -22.06 2.14 -15.87
CA GLY A 189 -22.78 1.82 -17.09
C GLY A 189 -21.86 1.43 -18.25
N ARG A 190 -20.74 2.15 -18.41
CA ARG A 190 -19.74 1.84 -19.45
C ARG A 190 -19.00 0.55 -19.16
N LEU A 191 -18.57 0.35 -17.92
CA LEU A 191 -17.93 -0.89 -17.47
C LEU A 191 -18.89 -2.07 -17.57
N GLY A 192 -20.15 -1.89 -17.20
CA GLY A 192 -21.19 -2.91 -17.31
C GLY A 192 -21.40 -3.35 -18.76
N GLY A 193 -21.57 -2.40 -19.68
CA GLY A 193 -21.72 -2.67 -21.11
C GLY A 193 -20.44 -3.26 -21.74
N TRP A 194 -19.26 -2.91 -21.22
CA TRP A 194 -17.99 -3.50 -21.63
C TRP A 194 -17.85 -4.95 -21.12
N LEU A 195 -18.08 -5.21 -19.82
CA LEU A 195 -18.05 -6.57 -19.23
C LEU A 195 -19.12 -7.50 -19.83
N ALA A 196 -20.25 -6.97 -20.28
CA ALA A 196 -21.32 -7.75 -20.88
C ALA A 196 -20.92 -8.39 -22.22
N ARG A 197 -19.83 -7.92 -22.87
CA ARG A 197 -19.32 -8.54 -24.09
C ARG A 197 -18.45 -9.77 -23.76
N PRO A 198 -18.70 -10.94 -24.39
CA PRO A 198 -17.92 -12.16 -24.19
C PRO A 198 -16.40 -11.95 -24.30
N GLU A 199 -15.96 -11.25 -25.35
CA GLU A 199 -14.55 -10.96 -25.63
C GLU A 199 -13.84 -10.23 -24.48
N HIS A 200 -14.53 -9.29 -23.84
CA HIS A 200 -13.97 -8.50 -22.74
C HIS A 200 -13.97 -9.28 -21.44
N ALA A 201 -15.03 -10.05 -21.16
CA ALA A 201 -15.05 -10.97 -20.01
C ALA A 201 -13.95 -12.03 -20.11
N ASP A 202 -13.70 -12.56 -21.32
CA ASP A 202 -12.62 -13.50 -21.59
C ASP A 202 -11.24 -12.87 -21.34
N ARG A 203 -11.02 -11.64 -21.83
CA ARG A 203 -9.78 -10.90 -21.55
C ARG A 203 -9.57 -10.64 -20.06
N VAL A 204 -10.58 -10.13 -19.35
CA VAL A 204 -10.49 -9.88 -17.90
C VAL A 204 -10.21 -11.16 -17.15
N THR A 205 -10.85 -12.27 -17.53
CA THR A 205 -10.63 -13.58 -16.90
C THR A 205 -9.18 -14.05 -17.11
N ALA A 206 -8.62 -13.88 -18.31
CA ALA A 206 -7.23 -14.24 -18.61
C ALA A 206 -6.21 -13.38 -17.85
N GLU A 207 -6.44 -12.07 -17.75
CA GLU A 207 -5.61 -11.15 -16.98
C GLU A 207 -5.68 -11.47 -15.48
N LEU A 208 -6.89 -11.73 -14.95
CA LEU A 208 -7.09 -12.15 -13.56
C LEU A 208 -6.39 -13.48 -13.25
N ALA A 209 -6.46 -14.45 -14.15
CA ALA A 209 -5.76 -15.73 -13.99
C ALA A 209 -4.23 -15.53 -13.98
N THR A 210 -3.72 -14.66 -14.84
CA THR A 210 -2.28 -14.34 -14.90
C THR A 210 -1.81 -13.57 -13.67
N ALA A 211 -2.58 -12.59 -13.21
CA ALA A 211 -2.30 -11.85 -11.99
C ALA A 211 -2.37 -12.75 -10.75
N LEU A 212 -3.37 -13.63 -10.66
CA LEU A 212 -3.50 -14.62 -9.59
C LEU A 212 -2.31 -15.58 -9.57
N ARG A 213 -1.87 -16.06 -10.74
CA ARG A 213 -0.68 -16.89 -10.87
C ARG A 213 0.57 -16.14 -10.40
N GLY A 214 0.77 -14.92 -10.89
CA GLY A 214 1.86 -14.04 -10.47
C GLY A 214 1.89 -13.85 -8.95
N ALA A 215 0.77 -13.47 -8.35
CA ALA A 215 0.63 -13.31 -6.91
C ALA A 215 0.95 -14.61 -6.15
N LEU A 216 0.40 -15.76 -6.56
CA LEU A 216 0.63 -17.06 -5.92
C LEU A 216 2.06 -17.58 -6.10
N THR A 217 2.77 -17.16 -7.15
CA THR A 217 4.19 -17.52 -7.36
C THR A 217 5.16 -16.62 -6.61
N VAL A 218 4.84 -15.33 -6.44
CA VAL A 218 5.66 -14.37 -5.71
C VAL A 218 5.55 -14.59 -4.19
N LEU A 219 4.39 -15.02 -3.72
CA LEU A 219 4.20 -15.40 -2.32
C LEU A 219 4.90 -16.73 -2.04
N ARG A 220 5.84 -16.71 -1.09
CA ARG A 220 6.51 -17.94 -0.61
C ARG A 220 5.51 -18.77 0.18
N ASP A 221 5.46 -20.07 -0.11
CA ASP A 221 4.52 -20.98 0.56
C ASP A 221 4.69 -20.99 2.07
N SER A 222 5.93 -20.93 2.57
CA SER A 222 6.23 -20.87 4.01
C SER A 222 5.60 -19.66 4.70
N ASP A 223 5.63 -18.50 4.05
CA ASP A 223 5.20 -17.24 4.65
C ASP A 223 3.68 -17.18 4.70
N VAL A 224 3.00 -17.67 3.65
CA VAL A 224 1.54 -17.76 3.63
C VAL A 224 1.05 -18.86 4.56
N GLN A 225 1.74 -20.00 4.64
CA GLN A 225 1.41 -21.06 5.61
C GLN A 225 1.48 -20.55 7.03
N ALA A 226 2.52 -19.79 7.39
CA ALA A 226 2.64 -19.20 8.71
C ALA A 226 1.48 -18.23 9.00
N VAL A 227 1.15 -17.33 8.07
CA VAL A 227 0.05 -16.37 8.22
C VAL A 227 -1.32 -17.06 8.28
N VAL A 228 -1.57 -18.06 7.44
CA VAL A 228 -2.83 -18.82 7.42
C VAL A 228 -2.96 -19.67 8.67
N GLY A 229 -1.89 -20.35 9.09
CA GLY A 229 -1.83 -21.13 10.33
C GLY A 229 -2.09 -20.23 11.55
N GLU A 230 -1.45 -19.07 11.61
CA GLU A 230 -1.68 -18.07 12.66
C GLU A 230 -3.11 -17.52 12.61
N ALA A 231 -3.66 -17.21 11.43
CA ALA A 231 -5.02 -16.71 11.29
C ALA A 231 -6.06 -17.75 11.72
N ILE A 232 -5.88 -19.02 11.36
CA ILE A 232 -6.74 -20.14 11.78
C ILE A 232 -6.63 -20.32 13.29
N THR A 233 -5.41 -20.35 13.83
CA THR A 233 -5.15 -20.52 15.28
C THR A 233 -5.78 -19.37 16.07
N ARG A 234 -5.53 -18.13 15.67
CA ARG A 234 -6.10 -16.92 16.28
C ARG A 234 -7.63 -16.90 16.21
N ARG A 235 -8.21 -17.32 15.08
CA ARG A 235 -9.67 -17.40 14.92
C ARG A 235 -10.27 -18.50 15.81
N ALA A 236 -9.58 -19.63 15.92
CA ALA A 236 -9.97 -20.74 16.78
C ALA A 236 -9.82 -20.40 18.27
N GLU A 237 -8.80 -19.64 18.66
CA GLU A 237 -8.60 -19.12 20.01
C GLU A 237 -9.66 -18.08 20.40
N ALA A 238 -9.97 -17.15 19.50
CA ALA A 238 -10.93 -16.06 19.73
C ALA A 238 -12.40 -16.50 19.79
N GLN A 239 -12.70 -17.76 19.50
CA GLN A 239 -14.06 -18.32 19.62
C GLN A 239 -14.04 -19.45 20.65
N GLU A 240 -14.88 -19.32 21.68
CA GLU A 240 -15.14 -20.40 22.60
C GLU A 240 -15.98 -21.48 21.90
N ILE A 241 -15.43 -22.69 21.82
CA ILE A 241 -16.08 -23.82 21.16
C ILE A 241 -16.87 -24.66 22.16
N ALA A 242 -16.54 -24.58 23.46
CA ALA A 242 -17.16 -25.38 24.51
C ALA A 242 -18.70 -25.30 24.49
N PRO A 243 -19.36 -24.12 24.51
CA PRO A 243 -20.83 -24.06 24.48
C PRO A 243 -21.45 -24.65 23.20
N GLY A 244 -20.74 -24.54 22.07
CA GLY A 244 -21.18 -25.13 20.80
C GLY A 244 -21.13 -26.65 20.81
N ILE A 245 -20.05 -27.22 21.35
CA ILE A 245 -19.90 -28.66 21.55
C ILE A 245 -20.95 -29.18 22.53
N GLY A 246 -21.22 -28.44 23.61
CA GLY A 246 -22.22 -28.80 24.61
C GLY A 246 -23.61 -28.92 23.99
N LYS A 247 -24.04 -27.93 23.20
CA LYS A 247 -25.32 -27.98 22.48
C LYS A 247 -25.42 -29.13 21.48
N LEU A 248 -24.32 -29.43 20.78
CA LEU A 248 -24.28 -30.55 19.86
C LEU A 248 -24.39 -31.89 20.60
N LEU A 249 -23.63 -32.06 21.68
CA LEU A 249 -23.64 -33.26 22.50
C LEU A 249 -25.01 -33.47 23.16
N GLU A 250 -25.62 -32.42 23.69
CA GLU A 250 -26.97 -32.46 24.27
C GLU A 250 -28.00 -32.97 23.25
N ARG A 251 -27.97 -32.46 22.00
CA ARG A 251 -28.84 -32.93 20.92
C ARG A 251 -28.59 -34.39 20.58
N ILE A 252 -27.32 -34.79 20.42
CA ILE A 252 -26.97 -36.18 20.10
C ILE A 252 -27.47 -37.13 21.19
N VAL A 253 -27.34 -36.75 22.46
CA VAL A 253 -27.76 -37.57 23.59
C VAL A 253 -29.29 -37.58 23.73
N ALA A 254 -29.96 -36.46 23.49
CA ALA A 254 -31.43 -36.37 23.47
C ALA A 254 -32.05 -37.25 22.37
N ASP A 255 -31.44 -37.23 21.18
CA ASP A 255 -31.87 -38.03 20.03
C ASP A 255 -31.43 -39.51 20.12
N ARG A 256 -30.75 -39.91 21.21
CA ARG A 256 -30.13 -41.25 21.37
C ARG A 256 -29.17 -41.61 20.23
N GLY A 257 -28.57 -40.62 19.58
CA GLY A 257 -27.62 -40.82 18.49
C GLY A 257 -26.34 -41.54 18.95
N HIS A 258 -25.97 -41.40 20.21
CA HIS A 258 -24.78 -42.04 20.81
C HIS A 258 -24.96 -43.55 21.03
N THR A 259 -26.19 -44.08 21.10
CA THR A 259 -26.43 -45.50 21.41
C THR A 259 -25.69 -46.45 20.47
N ARG A 260 -25.65 -46.16 19.16
CA ARG A 260 -24.90 -46.97 18.19
C ARG A 260 -23.39 -46.97 18.41
N VAL A 261 -22.85 -45.83 18.86
CA VAL A 261 -21.42 -45.71 19.18
C VAL A 261 -21.12 -46.50 20.45
N VAL A 262 -21.98 -46.40 21.47
CA VAL A 262 -21.86 -47.18 22.70
C VAL A 262 -21.92 -48.68 22.40
N ASP A 263 -22.86 -49.14 21.57
CA ASP A 263 -22.96 -50.54 21.15
C ASP A 263 -21.67 -51.02 20.48
N LEU A 264 -21.11 -50.21 19.57
CA LEU A 264 -19.84 -50.53 18.91
C LEU A 264 -18.69 -50.63 19.92
N VAL A 265 -18.58 -49.68 20.83
CA VAL A 265 -17.50 -49.65 21.84
C VAL A 265 -17.62 -50.84 22.79
N VAL A 266 -18.82 -51.13 23.29
CA VAL A 266 -19.07 -52.25 24.21
C VAL A 266 -18.80 -53.59 23.52
N THR A 267 -19.22 -53.74 22.27
CA THR A 267 -18.92 -54.94 21.47
C THR A 267 -17.42 -55.09 21.26
N ARG A 268 -16.72 -54.01 20.90
CA ARG A 268 -15.28 -54.05 20.68
C ARG A 268 -14.48 -54.31 21.96
N ALA A 269 -14.96 -53.79 23.09
CA ALA A 269 -14.40 -54.03 24.42
C ALA A 269 -14.59 -55.49 24.85
N HIS A 270 -15.78 -56.06 24.61
CA HIS A 270 -16.05 -57.47 24.82
C HIS A 270 -15.07 -58.33 24.03
N ASP A 271 -14.97 -58.10 22.71
CA ASP A 271 -14.13 -58.91 21.83
C ASP A 271 -12.65 -58.80 22.20
N TRP A 272 -12.22 -57.60 22.60
CA TRP A 272 -10.87 -57.40 23.11
C TRP A 272 -10.61 -58.18 24.40
N LEU A 273 -11.55 -58.17 25.35
CA LEU A 273 -11.47 -58.93 26.61
C LEU A 273 -11.46 -60.44 26.38
N VAL A 274 -12.20 -60.94 25.39
CA VAL A 274 -12.18 -62.37 25.02
C VAL A 274 -10.83 -62.74 24.40
N LEU A 275 -10.29 -61.91 23.51
CA LEU A 275 -9.04 -62.17 22.81
C LEU A 275 -7.79 -61.99 23.69
N HIS A 276 -7.85 -61.12 24.70
CA HIS A 276 -6.69 -60.72 25.50
C HIS A 276 -6.87 -60.99 27.00
N GLY A 277 -7.63 -62.03 27.37
CA GLY A 277 -7.91 -62.35 28.77
C GLY A 277 -6.65 -62.50 29.64
N ASP A 278 -5.63 -63.18 29.13
CA ASP A 278 -4.36 -63.38 29.85
C ASP A 278 -3.65 -62.04 30.16
N SER A 279 -3.68 -61.08 29.23
CA SER A 279 -3.08 -59.76 29.43
C SER A 279 -3.74 -58.95 30.55
N VAL A 280 -5.05 -59.12 30.73
CA VAL A 280 -5.81 -58.44 31.79
C VAL A 280 -5.50 -59.08 33.14
N VAL A 281 -5.42 -60.41 33.18
CA VAL A 281 -5.04 -61.17 34.38
C VAL A 281 -3.61 -60.80 34.81
N ASP A 282 -2.67 -60.67 33.86
CA ASP A 282 -1.29 -60.29 34.12
C ASP A 282 -1.14 -58.82 34.54
N ALA A 283 -1.90 -57.90 33.93
CA ALA A 283 -1.90 -56.48 34.30
C ALA A 283 -2.36 -56.27 35.76
N VAL A 284 -3.36 -57.03 36.21
CA VAL A 284 -3.84 -56.98 37.60
C VAL A 284 -2.82 -57.58 38.57
N GLN A 285 -2.13 -58.65 38.18
CA GLN A 285 -1.06 -59.25 38.98
C GLN A 285 0.14 -58.30 39.13
N GLY A 286 0.49 -57.53 38.09
CA GLY A 286 1.58 -56.56 38.12
C GLY A 286 1.36 -55.38 39.08
N GLY A 287 0.12 -55.11 39.47
CA GLY A 287 -0.25 -54.06 40.43
C GLY A 287 -0.41 -54.52 41.88
N ALA A 288 -0.21 -55.81 42.18
CA ALA A 288 -0.40 -56.35 43.52
C ALA A 288 0.73 -55.92 44.49
N PRO A 289 0.42 -55.55 45.75
CA PRO A 289 1.43 -55.22 46.75
C PRO A 289 2.43 -56.38 46.96
N GLY A 290 3.72 -56.10 47.12
CA GLY A 290 4.76 -57.15 47.21
C GLY A 290 4.69 -58.13 48.39
N TRP A 291 3.66 -58.03 49.24
CA TRP A 291 3.41 -58.92 50.37
C TRP A 291 2.33 -59.98 50.10
N THR A 292 1.59 -59.93 48.98
CA THR A 292 0.60 -60.97 48.65
C THR A 292 1.25 -62.21 48.02
N PRO A 293 0.83 -63.42 48.41
CA PRO A 293 1.29 -64.64 47.75
C PRO A 293 0.80 -64.72 46.30
N ARG A 294 1.67 -65.12 45.36
CA ARG A 294 1.35 -65.21 43.92
C ARG A 294 0.11 -66.03 43.56
N PHE A 295 -0.26 -67.02 44.39
CA PHE A 295 -1.48 -67.80 44.19
C PHE A 295 -2.76 -67.00 44.47
N VAL A 296 -2.69 -66.01 45.37
CA VAL A 296 -3.77 -65.07 45.68
C VAL A 296 -3.91 -64.07 44.54
N ASP A 297 -2.81 -63.48 44.08
CA ASP A 297 -2.80 -62.51 42.99
C ASP A 297 -3.41 -63.08 41.71
N ARG A 298 -3.05 -64.33 41.35
CA ARG A 298 -3.63 -65.02 40.19
C ARG A 298 -5.13 -65.27 40.34
N ARG A 299 -5.59 -65.72 41.51
CA ARG A 299 -7.03 -65.91 41.75
C ARG A 299 -7.81 -64.59 41.71
N VAL A 300 -7.21 -63.51 42.21
CA VAL A 300 -7.81 -62.17 42.14
C VAL A 300 -7.87 -61.70 40.70
N GLY A 301 -6.79 -61.84 39.92
CA GLY A 301 -6.77 -61.51 38.49
C GLY A 301 -7.81 -62.29 37.68
N GLU A 302 -7.89 -63.61 37.86
CA GLU A 302 -8.91 -64.46 37.21
C GLU A 302 -10.34 -64.06 37.61
N ARG A 303 -10.55 -63.69 38.88
CA ARG A 303 -11.85 -63.24 39.38
C ARG A 303 -12.24 -61.88 38.80
N VAL A 304 -11.30 -60.92 38.76
CA VAL A 304 -11.49 -59.58 38.19
C VAL A 304 -11.75 -59.67 36.69
N TYR A 305 -10.97 -60.46 35.95
CA TYR A 305 -11.20 -60.71 34.53
C TYR A 305 -12.60 -61.26 34.28
N ARG A 306 -13.00 -62.31 35.02
CA ARG A 306 -14.32 -62.92 34.89
C ARG A 306 -15.44 -61.93 35.19
N GLU A 307 -15.23 -61.05 36.17
CA GLU A 307 -16.17 -59.98 36.53
C GLU A 307 -16.27 -58.90 35.47
N LEU A 308 -15.14 -58.46 34.91
CA LEU A 308 -15.09 -57.47 33.83
C LEU A 308 -15.73 -58.02 32.56
N LEU A 309 -15.39 -59.25 32.18
CA LEU A 309 -16.00 -59.91 31.02
C LEU A 309 -17.51 -60.06 31.22
N ARG A 310 -17.94 -60.50 32.42
CA ARG A 310 -19.37 -60.57 32.76
C ARG A 310 -20.06 -59.22 32.65
N PHE A 311 -19.49 -58.18 33.24
CA PHE A 311 -20.03 -56.82 33.20
C PHE A 311 -20.16 -56.26 31.77
N VAL A 312 -19.13 -56.44 30.93
CA VAL A 312 -19.17 -55.98 29.53
C VAL A 312 -20.14 -56.83 28.69
N THR A 313 -20.25 -58.12 28.97
CA THR A 313 -21.24 -59.01 28.32
C THR A 313 -22.67 -58.61 28.69
N GLU A 314 -22.95 -58.41 29.98
CA GLU A 314 -24.23 -57.92 30.48
C GLU A 314 -24.56 -56.53 29.87
N MET A 315 -23.56 -55.66 29.76
CA MET A 315 -23.73 -54.36 29.09
C MET A 315 -24.00 -54.53 27.59
N ARG A 316 -23.39 -55.48 26.87
CA ARG A 316 -23.64 -55.71 25.44
C ARG A 316 -25.06 -56.23 25.20
N ASP A 317 -25.46 -57.22 26.00
CA ASP A 317 -26.66 -58.02 25.74
C ASP A 317 -27.93 -57.40 26.34
N MET A 318 -27.81 -56.49 27.33
CA MET A 318 -28.93 -55.76 27.93
C MET A 318 -28.92 -54.27 27.55
N PRO A 319 -29.79 -53.82 26.63
CA PRO A 319 -29.88 -52.41 26.24
C PRO A 319 -30.23 -51.45 27.38
N GLU A 320 -30.95 -51.92 28.40
CA GLU A 320 -31.33 -51.12 29.59
C GLU A 320 -30.36 -51.30 30.78
N HIS A 321 -29.14 -51.80 30.53
CA HIS A 321 -28.17 -52.02 31.61
C HIS A 321 -27.89 -50.72 32.40
N PRO A 322 -27.86 -50.74 33.75
CA PRO A 322 -27.66 -49.54 34.57
C PRO A 322 -26.42 -48.72 34.22
N ALA A 323 -25.36 -49.38 33.77
CA ALA A 323 -24.12 -48.72 33.31
C ALA A 323 -24.30 -47.92 32.01
N ARG A 324 -25.14 -48.38 31.07
CA ARG A 324 -25.50 -47.59 29.88
C ARG A 324 -26.27 -46.33 30.30
N GLY A 325 -27.21 -46.48 31.23
CA GLY A 325 -27.94 -45.33 31.80
C GLY A 325 -27.03 -44.37 32.57
N ALA A 326 -25.96 -44.86 33.21
CA ALA A 326 -24.97 -44.03 33.87
C ALA A 326 -24.13 -43.23 32.85
N LEU A 327 -23.74 -43.85 31.74
CA LEU A 327 -23.05 -43.17 30.63
C LEU A 327 -23.95 -42.09 30.02
N ASP A 328 -25.23 -42.37 29.79
CA ASP A 328 -26.20 -41.40 29.29
C ASP A 328 -26.32 -40.18 30.21
N ARG A 329 -26.41 -40.41 31.53
CA ARG A 329 -26.44 -39.32 32.52
C ARG A 329 -25.16 -38.50 32.48
N PHE A 330 -24.00 -39.17 32.51
CA PHE A 330 -22.70 -38.51 32.42
C PHE A 330 -22.59 -37.64 31.15
N LEU A 331 -23.01 -38.14 29.99
CA LEU A 331 -22.94 -37.37 28.74
C LEU A 331 -23.89 -36.17 28.74
N ARG A 332 -25.08 -36.27 29.37
CA ARG A 332 -25.98 -35.11 29.54
C ARG A 332 -25.42 -34.08 30.51
N ASP A 333 -24.92 -34.54 31.66
CA ASP A 333 -24.35 -33.67 32.69
C ASP A 333 -23.14 -32.94 32.12
N PHE A 334 -22.25 -33.68 31.43
CA PHE A 334 -21.10 -33.09 30.73
C PHE A 334 -21.51 -32.10 29.62
N ALA A 335 -22.57 -32.38 28.86
CA ALA A 335 -23.09 -31.45 27.86
C ALA A 335 -23.67 -30.16 28.47
N SER A 336 -24.29 -30.27 29.65
CA SER A 336 -24.80 -29.13 30.43
C SER A 336 -23.65 -28.31 31.01
N ASP A 337 -22.67 -28.97 31.64
CA ASP A 337 -21.49 -28.34 32.24
C ASP A 337 -20.67 -27.59 31.18
N LEU A 338 -20.54 -28.15 29.98
CA LEU A 338 -19.82 -27.49 28.89
C LEU A 338 -20.51 -26.21 28.37
N GLN A 339 -21.80 -26.02 28.68
CA GLN A 339 -22.55 -24.80 28.37
C GLN A 339 -22.56 -23.81 29.55
N ALA A 340 -22.81 -24.31 30.76
CA ALA A 340 -23.12 -23.48 31.93
C ALA A 340 -21.95 -23.30 32.90
N ASP A 341 -21.06 -24.29 33.02
CA ASP A 341 -19.95 -24.27 33.98
C ASP A 341 -18.68 -23.64 33.39
N THR A 342 -18.17 -22.60 34.08
CA THR A 342 -17.00 -21.85 33.66
C THR A 342 -15.72 -22.68 33.77
N GLU A 343 -15.61 -23.58 34.75
CA GLU A 343 -14.40 -24.40 34.94
C GLU A 343 -14.27 -25.46 33.83
N THR A 344 -15.36 -26.14 33.51
CA THR A 344 -15.42 -27.15 32.45
C THR A 344 -15.16 -26.53 31.08
N ARG A 345 -15.72 -25.34 30.81
CA ARG A 345 -15.39 -24.55 29.61
C ARG A 345 -13.90 -24.26 29.55
N ALA A 346 -13.31 -23.72 30.62
CA ALA A 346 -11.88 -23.41 30.66
C ALA A 346 -10.98 -24.67 30.48
N ARG A 347 -11.40 -25.85 30.96
CA ARG A 347 -10.68 -27.11 30.70
C ARG A 347 -10.70 -27.49 29.22
N VAL A 348 -11.84 -27.40 28.55
CA VAL A 348 -11.96 -27.70 27.12
C VAL A 348 -11.24 -26.67 26.26
N GLU A 349 -11.30 -25.39 26.62
CA GLU A 349 -10.57 -24.35 25.89
C GLU A 349 -9.04 -24.49 26.04
N ARG A 350 -8.55 -24.95 27.20
CA ARG A 350 -7.14 -25.32 27.37
C ARG A 350 -6.74 -26.50 26.50
N LEU A 351 -7.55 -27.57 26.51
CA LEU A 351 -7.30 -28.73 25.66
C LEU A 351 -7.32 -28.36 24.17
N LYS A 352 -8.22 -27.47 23.75
CA LYS A 352 -8.24 -26.90 22.39
C LYS A 352 -6.91 -26.23 22.07
N GLY A 353 -6.43 -25.34 22.94
CA GLY A 353 -5.15 -24.66 22.77
C GLY A 353 -3.97 -25.63 22.66
N GLU A 354 -3.93 -26.63 23.55
CA GLU A 354 -2.90 -27.67 23.52
C GLU A 354 -2.93 -28.49 22.23
N VAL A 355 -4.11 -28.87 21.73
CA VAL A 355 -4.25 -29.61 20.47
C VAL A 355 -3.85 -28.75 19.28
N LEU A 356 -4.26 -27.48 19.24
CA LEU A 356 -3.86 -26.54 18.17
C LEU A 356 -2.36 -26.25 18.18
N ALA A 357 -1.71 -26.27 19.34
CA ALA A 357 -0.27 -26.05 19.49
C ALA A 357 0.57 -27.27 19.07
N ARG A 358 -0.03 -28.45 18.87
CA ARG A 358 0.70 -29.64 18.42
C ARG A 358 1.21 -29.49 16.99
N SER A 359 2.45 -29.89 16.77
CA SER A 359 3.10 -29.84 15.44
C SER A 359 2.32 -30.62 14.40
N GLU A 360 1.72 -31.75 14.77
CA GLU A 360 0.94 -32.58 13.85
C GLU A 360 -0.29 -31.84 13.30
N VAL A 361 -0.94 -31.00 14.12
CA VAL A 361 -2.09 -30.20 13.68
C VAL A 361 -1.64 -29.06 12.77
N GLN A 362 -0.50 -28.44 13.09
CA GLN A 362 0.09 -27.40 12.25
C GLN A 362 0.52 -27.97 10.88
N ASP A 363 1.10 -29.17 10.86
CA ASP A 363 1.47 -29.89 9.63
C ASP A 363 0.24 -30.24 8.77
N LEU A 364 -0.88 -30.62 9.41
CA LEU A 364 -2.16 -30.83 8.73
C LEU A 364 -2.69 -29.54 8.11
N ILE A 365 -2.63 -28.41 8.81
CA ILE A 365 -3.03 -27.10 8.29
C ILE A 365 -2.14 -26.71 7.10
N ALA A 366 -0.82 -26.88 7.22
CA ALA A 366 0.14 -26.59 6.16
C ALA A 366 -0.09 -27.47 4.91
N SER A 367 -0.36 -28.76 5.12
CA SER A 367 -0.67 -29.72 4.05
C SER A 367 -2.00 -29.39 3.36
N ALA A 368 -3.03 -29.04 4.14
CA ALA A 368 -4.32 -28.61 3.62
C ALA A 368 -4.18 -27.33 2.78
N TRP A 369 -3.38 -26.36 3.25
CA TRP A 369 -3.07 -25.17 2.47
C TRP A 369 -2.34 -25.51 1.16
N GLY A 370 -1.34 -26.38 1.20
CA GLY A 370 -0.62 -26.83 0.01
C GLY A 370 -1.55 -27.47 -1.02
N ALA A 371 -2.48 -28.31 -0.57
CA ALA A 371 -3.50 -28.92 -1.43
C ALA A 371 -4.44 -27.86 -2.05
N VAL A 372 -4.93 -26.91 -1.25
CA VAL A 372 -5.79 -25.82 -1.73
C VAL A 372 -5.06 -24.93 -2.75
N ARG A 373 -3.82 -24.53 -2.45
CA ARG A 373 -2.99 -23.75 -3.37
C ARG A 373 -2.78 -24.51 -4.67
N GLY A 374 -2.40 -25.79 -4.60
CA GLY A 374 -2.20 -26.64 -5.77
C GLY A 374 -3.44 -26.71 -6.66
N MET A 375 -4.63 -26.86 -6.05
CA MET A 375 -5.90 -26.83 -6.78
C MET A 375 -6.16 -25.47 -7.44
N ILE A 376 -5.90 -24.35 -6.75
CA ILE A 376 -6.12 -23.00 -7.29
C ILE A 376 -5.15 -22.69 -8.43
N VAL A 377 -3.88 -23.07 -8.29
CA VAL A 377 -2.86 -22.87 -9.33
C VAL A 377 -3.21 -23.69 -10.57
N ALA A 378 -3.50 -24.99 -10.41
CA ALA A 378 -3.90 -25.85 -11.51
C ALA A 378 -5.17 -25.33 -12.21
N ALA A 379 -6.16 -24.86 -11.42
CA ALA A 379 -7.38 -24.27 -11.95
C ALA A 379 -7.17 -22.91 -12.64
N ALA A 380 -6.10 -22.18 -12.33
CA ALA A 380 -5.74 -20.92 -13.01
C ALA A 380 -4.90 -21.14 -14.28
N GLU A 381 -4.22 -22.29 -14.38
CA GLU A 381 -3.44 -22.69 -15.56
C GLU A 381 -4.32 -23.31 -16.66
N ASP A 382 -5.36 -24.06 -16.28
CA ASP A 382 -6.27 -24.66 -17.25
C ASP A 382 -7.28 -23.64 -17.81
N GLU A 383 -7.22 -23.43 -19.13
CA GLU A 383 -8.10 -22.52 -19.85
C GLU A 383 -9.58 -22.93 -19.82
N ARG A 384 -9.85 -24.22 -19.55
CA ARG A 384 -11.19 -24.81 -19.45
C ARG A 384 -11.62 -25.14 -18.02
N SER A 385 -10.83 -24.75 -17.03
CA SER A 385 -11.15 -24.94 -15.62
C SER A 385 -12.57 -24.44 -15.29
N GLU A 386 -13.31 -25.21 -14.49
CA GLU A 386 -14.63 -24.81 -13.99
C GLU A 386 -14.57 -23.47 -13.26
N LEU A 387 -13.45 -23.17 -12.58
CA LEU A 387 -13.25 -21.89 -11.91
C LEU A 387 -13.21 -20.75 -12.94
N ARG A 388 -12.45 -20.91 -14.02
CA ARG A 388 -12.31 -19.90 -15.08
C ARG A 388 -13.65 -19.66 -15.79
N LEU A 389 -14.36 -20.74 -16.10
CA LEU A 389 -15.71 -20.67 -16.69
C LEU A 389 -16.72 -20.01 -15.75
N ARG A 390 -16.67 -20.30 -14.44
CA ARG A 390 -17.55 -19.69 -13.43
C ARG A 390 -17.23 -18.22 -13.21
N VAL A 391 -15.95 -17.83 -13.18
CA VAL A 391 -15.53 -16.42 -13.13
C VAL A 391 -16.01 -15.67 -14.36
N ARG A 392 -15.79 -16.23 -15.56
CA ARG A 392 -16.29 -15.65 -16.82
C ARG A 392 -17.80 -15.47 -16.81
N ALA A 393 -18.55 -16.50 -16.43
CA ALA A 393 -20.01 -16.43 -16.34
C ALA A 393 -20.47 -15.38 -15.32
N SER A 394 -19.76 -15.27 -14.20
CA SER A 394 -20.02 -14.25 -13.17
C SER A 394 -19.76 -12.84 -13.68
N LEU A 395 -18.68 -12.62 -14.44
CA LEU A 395 -18.37 -11.33 -15.07
C LEU A 395 -19.43 -10.92 -16.11
N LEU A 396 -19.88 -11.87 -16.94
CA LEU A 396 -20.98 -11.63 -17.89
C LEU A 396 -22.30 -11.34 -17.20
N SER A 397 -22.63 -12.11 -16.15
CA SER A 397 -23.81 -11.85 -15.32
C SER A 397 -23.71 -10.50 -14.60
N LEU A 398 -22.51 -10.10 -14.18
CA LEU A 398 -22.31 -8.82 -13.52
C LEU A 398 -22.46 -7.67 -14.52
N GLY A 399 -21.85 -7.76 -15.70
CA GLY A 399 -21.95 -6.74 -16.74
C GLY A 399 -23.38 -6.53 -17.24
N SER A 400 -24.12 -7.63 -17.47
CA SER A 400 -25.55 -7.56 -17.84
C SER A 400 -26.40 -6.94 -16.73
N ARG A 401 -26.21 -7.35 -15.46
CA ARG A 401 -26.91 -6.76 -14.31
C ARG A 401 -26.56 -5.29 -14.10
N MET A 402 -25.30 -4.90 -14.28
CA MET A 402 -24.88 -3.50 -14.21
C MET A 402 -25.46 -2.66 -15.35
N THR A 403 -25.89 -3.26 -16.45
CA THR A 403 -26.58 -2.52 -17.52
C THR A 403 -28.08 -2.42 -17.24
N ALA A 404 -28.70 -3.49 -16.75
CA ALA A 404 -30.15 -3.58 -16.55
C ALA A 404 -30.64 -2.97 -15.23
N ASP A 405 -29.90 -3.12 -14.13
CA ASP A 405 -30.32 -2.70 -12.78
C ASP A 405 -29.73 -1.34 -12.40
N ALA A 406 -30.61 -0.34 -12.25
CA ALA A 406 -30.23 1.01 -11.82
C ALA A 406 -29.75 1.07 -10.36
N ARG A 407 -30.28 0.21 -9.48
CA ARG A 407 -29.90 0.16 -8.06
C ARG A 407 -28.49 -0.42 -7.90
N LEU A 408 -28.17 -1.48 -8.65
CA LEU A 408 -26.82 -2.05 -8.67
C LEU A 408 -25.81 -1.04 -9.20
N ARG A 409 -26.12 -0.33 -10.29
CA ARG A 409 -25.28 0.76 -10.81
C ARG A 409 -24.99 1.82 -9.76
N GLY A 410 -26.02 2.33 -9.10
CA GLY A 410 -25.85 3.34 -8.05
C GLY A 410 -24.96 2.87 -6.90
N LYS A 411 -25.05 1.59 -6.51
CA LYS A 411 -24.14 1.01 -5.50
C LYS A 411 -22.69 0.93 -5.98
N VAL A 412 -22.48 0.46 -7.21
CA VAL A 412 -21.13 0.37 -7.79
C VAL A 412 -20.52 1.75 -7.99
N ASP A 413 -21.29 2.72 -8.52
CA ASP A 413 -20.84 4.11 -8.65
C ASP A 413 -20.49 4.72 -7.29
N GLY A 414 -21.32 4.50 -6.26
CA GLY A 414 -21.01 4.96 -4.91
C GLY A 414 -19.73 4.34 -4.34
N TRP A 415 -19.48 3.05 -4.58
CA TRP A 415 -18.25 2.38 -4.17
C TRP A 415 -17.03 2.91 -4.93
N VAL A 416 -17.12 3.07 -6.25
CA VAL A 416 -16.05 3.63 -7.10
C VAL A 416 -15.75 5.08 -6.72
N GLU A 417 -16.79 5.90 -6.51
CA GLU A 417 -16.65 7.27 -6.00
C GLU A 417 -15.94 7.29 -4.65
N GLY A 418 -16.37 6.42 -3.72
CA GLY A 418 -15.75 6.31 -2.39
C GLY A 418 -14.28 5.92 -2.47
N ALA A 419 -13.95 4.91 -3.26
CA ALA A 419 -12.58 4.46 -3.45
C ALA A 419 -11.70 5.53 -4.10
N ALA A 420 -12.19 6.19 -5.15
CA ALA A 420 -11.45 7.26 -5.82
C ALA A 420 -11.23 8.48 -4.91
N VAL A 421 -12.26 8.89 -4.17
CA VAL A 421 -12.13 9.98 -3.18
C VAL A 421 -11.15 9.58 -2.08
N TYR A 422 -11.19 8.34 -1.60
CA TYR A 422 -10.24 7.85 -0.60
C TYR A 422 -8.80 7.92 -1.11
N VAL A 423 -8.53 7.39 -2.32
CA VAL A 423 -7.19 7.43 -2.92
C VAL A 423 -6.73 8.88 -3.10
N VAL A 424 -7.59 9.74 -3.64
CA VAL A 424 -7.23 11.13 -3.87
C VAL A 424 -6.98 11.88 -2.56
N SER A 425 -7.88 11.77 -1.57
CA SER A 425 -7.71 12.44 -0.27
C SER A 425 -6.52 11.92 0.54
N THR A 426 -6.17 10.64 0.39
CA THR A 426 -5.08 10.00 1.12
C THR A 426 -3.73 10.31 0.48
N TYR A 427 -3.66 10.29 -0.85
CA TYR A 427 -2.42 10.42 -1.62
C TYR A 427 -2.28 11.77 -2.35
N GLN A 428 -3.12 12.77 -2.01
CA GLN A 428 -3.08 14.09 -2.65
C GLN A 428 -1.70 14.73 -2.54
N ARG A 429 -1.09 14.62 -1.35
CA ARG A 429 0.22 15.23 -1.07
C ARG A 429 1.32 14.57 -1.89
N GLU A 430 1.27 13.25 -2.05
CA GLU A 430 2.22 12.47 -2.83
C GLU A 430 2.10 12.81 -4.32
N ILE A 431 0.88 12.99 -4.84
CA ILE A 431 0.66 13.42 -6.23
C ILE A 431 1.17 14.85 -6.45
N THR A 432 0.88 15.77 -5.53
CA THR A 432 1.38 17.15 -5.58
C THR A 432 2.92 17.18 -5.47
N ALA A 433 3.50 16.39 -4.58
CA ALA A 433 4.95 16.27 -4.41
C ALA A 433 5.61 15.74 -5.69
N LEU A 434 5.03 14.73 -6.34
CA LEU A 434 5.54 14.22 -7.61
C LEU A 434 5.63 15.32 -8.68
N ILE A 435 4.64 16.20 -8.78
CA ILE A 435 4.67 17.33 -9.73
C ILE A 435 5.79 18.30 -9.37
N THR A 436 5.87 18.71 -8.10
CA THR A 436 6.89 19.62 -7.61
C THR A 436 8.30 19.07 -7.83
N ASP A 437 8.56 17.82 -7.46
CA ASP A 437 9.85 17.14 -7.61
C ASP A 437 10.22 16.97 -9.08
N THR A 438 9.24 16.65 -9.92
CA THR A 438 9.45 16.56 -11.37
C THR A 438 9.88 17.91 -11.94
N VAL A 439 9.22 19.01 -11.58
CA VAL A 439 9.57 20.36 -12.05
C VAL A 439 10.92 20.80 -11.48
N ALA A 440 11.23 20.48 -10.23
CA ALA A 440 12.52 20.76 -9.59
C ALA A 440 13.67 20.10 -10.36
N GLY A 441 13.49 18.86 -10.83
CA GLY A 441 14.47 18.12 -11.62
C GLY A 441 14.70 18.62 -13.05
N TRP A 442 13.89 19.56 -13.56
CA TRP A 442 14.07 20.09 -14.92
C TRP A 442 15.21 21.11 -15.03
N ASP A 443 15.94 21.05 -16.15
CA ASP A 443 16.93 22.07 -16.50
C ASP A 443 16.25 23.44 -16.73
N PRO A 444 16.64 24.51 -16.00
CA PRO A 444 16.02 25.82 -16.12
C PRO A 444 16.09 26.41 -17.54
N ASP A 445 17.22 26.25 -18.23
CA ASP A 445 17.43 26.83 -19.55
C ASP A 445 16.64 26.13 -20.65
N GLN A 446 16.53 24.81 -20.59
CA GLN A 446 15.70 24.03 -21.51
C GLN A 446 14.21 24.33 -21.31
N THR A 447 13.76 24.37 -20.06
CA THR A 447 12.37 24.67 -19.71
C THR A 447 11.99 26.07 -20.20
N THR A 448 12.84 27.06 -19.91
CA THR A 448 12.66 28.45 -20.34
C THR A 448 12.57 28.57 -21.86
N ARG A 449 13.46 27.89 -22.60
CA ARG A 449 13.41 27.88 -24.08
C ARG A 449 12.16 27.22 -24.64
N LYS A 450 11.58 26.24 -23.94
CA LYS A 450 10.36 25.56 -24.36
C LYS A 450 9.13 26.42 -24.08
N ILE A 451 9.08 27.09 -22.93
CA ILE A 451 8.06 28.08 -22.62
C ILE A 451 8.13 29.24 -23.62
N GLU A 452 9.31 29.81 -23.86
CA GLU A 452 9.53 30.87 -24.86
C GLU A 452 9.05 30.47 -26.26
N ALA A 453 9.19 29.20 -26.65
CA ALA A 453 8.67 28.73 -27.94
C ALA A 453 7.14 28.70 -28.01
N HIS A 454 6.43 28.51 -26.88
CA HIS A 454 4.97 28.46 -26.82
C HIS A 454 4.35 29.85 -26.78
N ILE A 455 4.88 30.75 -25.95
CA ILE A 455 4.30 32.09 -25.74
C ILE A 455 5.04 33.21 -26.49
N GLY A 456 6.23 32.94 -27.03
CA GLY A 456 7.12 33.97 -27.56
C GLY A 456 6.59 34.72 -28.76
N ARG A 457 5.70 34.11 -29.57
CA ARG A 457 5.05 34.80 -30.70
C ARG A 457 4.10 35.88 -30.19
N ASP A 458 3.28 35.53 -29.20
CA ASP A 458 2.24 36.42 -28.68
C ASP A 458 2.89 37.56 -27.85
N LEU A 459 3.99 37.28 -27.16
CA LEU A 459 4.81 38.29 -26.49
C LEU A 459 5.37 39.38 -27.41
N GLN A 460 5.66 39.07 -28.69
CA GLN A 460 6.15 40.11 -29.61
C GLN A 460 5.07 41.13 -29.99
N PHE A 461 3.78 40.80 -29.88
CA PHE A 461 2.72 41.78 -30.10
C PHE A 461 2.74 42.87 -29.04
N ILE A 462 3.17 42.57 -27.81
CA ILE A 462 3.38 43.61 -26.78
C ILE A 462 4.36 44.66 -27.30
N ARG A 463 5.48 44.25 -27.90
CA ARG A 463 6.47 45.17 -28.46
C ARG A 463 5.97 45.98 -29.66
N ILE A 464 5.21 45.35 -30.56
CA ILE A 464 4.58 46.05 -31.69
C ILE A 464 3.57 47.09 -31.17
N ASN A 465 2.72 46.68 -30.23
CA ASN A 465 1.74 47.56 -29.59
C ASN A 465 2.43 48.68 -28.80
N GLY A 466 3.51 48.40 -28.08
CA GLY A 466 4.31 49.39 -27.36
C GLY A 466 4.91 50.44 -28.29
N THR A 467 5.29 50.05 -29.51
CA THR A 467 5.71 50.99 -30.54
C THR A 467 4.57 51.92 -30.96
N VAL A 468 3.40 51.35 -31.28
CA VAL A 468 2.23 52.11 -31.75
C VAL A 468 1.65 53.02 -30.67
N VAL A 469 1.42 52.47 -29.48
CA VAL A 469 0.88 53.18 -28.31
C VAL A 469 1.86 54.24 -27.85
N GLY A 470 3.17 53.92 -27.79
CA GLY A 470 4.21 54.88 -27.48
C GLY A 470 4.20 56.05 -28.47
N SER A 471 4.05 55.77 -29.77
CA SER A 471 3.96 56.84 -30.78
C SER A 471 2.73 57.71 -30.66
N LEU A 472 1.56 57.13 -30.39
CA LEU A 472 0.34 57.90 -30.16
C LEU A 472 0.44 58.76 -28.88
N ALA A 473 1.00 58.20 -27.82
CA ALA A 473 1.21 58.92 -26.57
C ALA A 473 2.20 60.08 -26.75
N GLY A 474 3.34 59.85 -27.43
CA GLY A 474 4.30 60.90 -27.74
C GLY A 474 3.69 62.02 -28.59
N LEU A 475 2.88 61.66 -29.59
CA LEU A 475 2.15 62.63 -30.40
C LEU A 475 1.18 63.46 -29.56
N ALA A 476 0.40 62.82 -28.69
CA ALA A 476 -0.56 63.50 -27.82
C ALA A 476 0.15 64.44 -26.83
N ILE A 477 1.20 63.96 -26.15
CA ILE A 477 2.00 64.75 -25.20
C ILE A 477 2.61 65.96 -25.92
N TYR A 478 3.21 65.75 -27.10
CA TYR A 478 3.79 66.83 -27.88
C TYR A 478 2.74 67.85 -28.31
N THR A 479 1.56 67.41 -28.74
CA THR A 479 0.45 68.28 -29.13
C THR A 479 -0.01 69.15 -27.96
N VAL A 480 -0.16 68.58 -26.77
CA VAL A 480 -0.54 69.32 -25.56
C VAL A 480 0.57 70.29 -25.15
N SER A 481 1.83 69.87 -25.16
CA SER A 481 2.98 70.73 -24.85
C SER A 481 3.01 71.96 -25.75
N ARG A 482 2.78 71.77 -27.06
CA ARG A 482 2.71 72.84 -28.06
C ARG A 482 1.53 73.78 -27.84
N ALA A 483 0.39 73.25 -27.38
CA ALA A 483 -0.82 74.02 -27.11
C ALA A 483 -0.69 74.87 -25.83
N VAL A 484 0.07 74.39 -24.84
CA VAL A 484 0.29 75.07 -23.55
C VAL A 484 1.45 76.11 -23.63
N GLY A 485 2.20 76.14 -24.73
CA GLY A 485 3.20 77.19 -24.99
C GLY A 485 4.60 76.92 -24.44
N ALA A 486 4.96 75.65 -24.28
CA ALA A 486 6.33 75.22 -23.94
C ALA A 486 7.21 75.00 -25.19
#